data_AF-A0A6A7BWD4-F1
#
_entry.id   AF-A0A6A7BWD4-F1
#
_cell.length_a   1.000
_cell.length_b   1.000
_cell.length_c   1.000
_cell.angle_alpha   90.00
_cell.angle_beta   90.00
_cell.angle_gamma   90.00
#
_symmetry.space_group_name_H-M   'P 1'
#
loop_
_entity.id
_entity.type
_entity.pdbx_description
1 polymer ?
#
loop_
_entity_poly.entity_id
_entity_poly.type
_entity_poly.pdbx_seq_one_letter_code
_entity_poly.pdbx_strand_id
1 'polypeptide(L)'
;MHLDRCELLAHPDPLPICLAALVTTGILVSYVPQHKKLISNGTSEGLSPWWVLLGALSSIAAVGNILTLPASRQDAACCTRISGGACAAALLGIAQIGLQWTCFMFIVMLFLIYFPRDSGAKRRDGLVVGCVTLLALLFVGIISVALVAAWPNQTLTWANFLGSVAGVLAAVQYVPQIWYTYRLGAVKSLSLLTMLIQVPGSFVFAFSLWLRVGWDGWSAWLVYIITGLLQGVLLSMAGRYYMRKEHNTDASDADYTPDTLFGHERTPLLRRLQPQAIDPRNWIMRMIYGSTPPELDSDASSIARGNNRITRNNNNSDSSSNNGRPA
;
A
#
# COMPACT_ATOMS: atom_id res chain seq x y z
N MET A 1 16.07 -18.54 36.69
CA MET A 1 15.46 -17.51 35.83
C MET A 1 15.68 -17.74 34.33
N HIS A 2 16.90 -18.01 33.81
CA HIS A 2 17.06 -18.37 32.39
C HIS A 2 16.64 -19.82 32.04
N LEU A 3 16.77 -20.77 32.98
CA LEU A 3 16.37 -22.16 32.78
C LEU A 3 14.85 -22.30 32.59
N ASP A 4 14.08 -21.55 33.39
CA ASP A 4 12.61 -21.58 33.42
C ASP A 4 11.98 -21.14 32.09
N ARG A 5 12.60 -20.17 31.39
CA ARG A 5 12.08 -19.68 30.10
C ARG A 5 12.34 -20.63 28.94
N CYS A 6 13.52 -21.25 28.85
CA CYS A 6 13.77 -22.22 27.79
C CYS A 6 12.94 -23.50 27.97
N GLU A 7 12.64 -23.88 29.21
CA GLU A 7 11.76 -25.01 29.53
C GLU A 7 10.31 -24.74 29.12
N LEU A 8 9.80 -23.53 29.37
CA LEU A 8 8.49 -23.11 28.86
C LEU A 8 8.42 -23.16 27.32
N LEU A 9 9.48 -22.72 26.63
CA LEU A 9 9.57 -22.77 25.17
C LEU A 9 9.68 -24.20 24.61
N ALA A 10 10.11 -25.17 25.41
CA ALA A 10 10.19 -26.58 25.00
C ALA A 10 8.80 -27.22 24.83
N HIS A 11 7.76 -26.66 25.45
CA HIS A 11 6.38 -27.11 25.39
C HIS A 11 5.47 -26.01 24.84
N PRO A 12 5.51 -25.75 23.52
CA PRO A 12 4.82 -24.60 22.96
C PRO A 12 3.31 -24.84 22.88
N ASP A 13 2.53 -23.83 23.26
CA ASP A 13 1.07 -23.87 23.17
C ASP A 13 0.62 -23.93 21.70
N PRO A 14 -0.39 -24.75 21.36
CA PRO A 14 -0.85 -24.90 19.99
C PRO A 14 -1.53 -23.63 19.44
N LEU A 15 -2.18 -22.84 20.31
CA LEU A 15 -2.95 -21.67 19.88
C LEU A 15 -2.07 -20.58 19.21
N PRO A 16 -1.00 -20.07 19.85
CA PRO A 16 -0.09 -19.12 19.19
C PRO A 16 0.51 -19.64 17.88
N ILE A 17 0.84 -20.94 17.82
CA ILE A 17 1.38 -21.57 16.61
C ILE A 17 0.34 -21.54 15.49
N CYS A 18 -0.89 -21.97 15.76
CA CYS A 18 -1.97 -21.98 14.77
C CYS A 18 -2.28 -20.57 14.26
N LEU A 19 -2.34 -19.59 15.17
CA LEU A 19 -2.58 -18.19 14.78
C LEU A 19 -1.43 -17.65 13.92
N ALA A 20 -0.18 -17.90 14.31
CA ALA A 20 0.98 -17.44 13.55
C ALA A 20 1.07 -18.13 12.18
N ALA A 21 0.78 -19.43 12.10
CA ALA A 21 0.72 -20.16 10.83
C ALA A 21 -0.37 -19.60 9.91
N LEU A 22 -1.58 -19.38 10.44
CA LEU A 22 -2.70 -18.80 9.69
C LEU A 22 -2.37 -17.42 9.14
N VAL A 23 -1.78 -16.54 9.95
CA VAL A 23 -1.40 -15.20 9.51
C VAL A 23 -0.25 -15.27 8.48
N THR A 24 0.73 -16.15 8.68
CA THR A 24 1.83 -16.38 7.73
C THR A 24 1.30 -16.81 6.35
N THR A 25 0.35 -17.74 6.31
CA THR A 25 -0.33 -18.13 5.06
C THR A 25 -1.10 -16.96 4.45
N GLY A 26 -1.84 -16.20 5.27
CA GLY A 26 -2.59 -15.02 4.82
C GLY A 26 -1.70 -13.94 4.20
N ILE A 27 -0.49 -13.73 4.73
CA ILE A 27 0.53 -12.83 4.17
C ILE A 27 0.89 -13.30 2.75
N LEU A 28 1.29 -14.56 2.57
CA LEU A 28 1.67 -15.07 1.25
C LEU A 28 0.54 -14.96 0.23
N VAL A 29 -0.68 -15.35 0.62
CA VAL A 29 -1.87 -15.27 -0.25
C VAL A 29 -2.16 -13.83 -0.66
N SER A 30 -1.90 -12.86 0.22
CA SER A 30 -2.13 -11.43 -0.07
C SER A 30 -1.07 -10.83 -0.98
N TYR A 31 0.20 -11.20 -0.80
CA TYR A 31 1.32 -10.60 -1.52
C TYR A 31 1.53 -11.18 -2.92
N VAL A 32 1.29 -12.49 -3.11
CA VAL A 32 1.51 -13.17 -4.41
C VAL A 32 0.74 -12.52 -5.57
N PRO A 33 -0.57 -12.22 -5.46
CA PRO A 33 -1.30 -11.54 -6.53
C PRO A 33 -0.74 -10.15 -6.84
N GLN A 34 -0.30 -9.43 -5.81
CA GLN A 34 0.28 -8.09 -5.95
C GLN A 34 1.63 -8.13 -6.68
N HIS A 35 2.50 -9.08 -6.33
CA HIS A 35 3.77 -9.30 -7.03
C HIS A 35 3.53 -9.69 -8.49
N LYS A 36 2.61 -10.64 -8.74
CA LYS A 36 2.26 -11.06 -10.10
C LYS A 36 1.74 -9.89 -10.95
N LYS A 37 0.86 -9.05 -10.38
CA LYS A 37 0.34 -7.88 -11.08
C LYS A 37 1.45 -6.91 -11.49
N LEU A 38 2.40 -6.63 -10.59
CA LEU A 38 3.48 -5.70 -10.87
C LEU A 38 4.44 -6.24 -11.94
N ILE A 39 4.77 -7.53 -11.87
CA ILE A 39 5.63 -8.21 -12.86
C ILE A 39 4.93 -8.28 -14.22
N SER A 40 3.65 -8.67 -14.25
CA SER A 40 2.88 -8.81 -15.50
C SER A 40 2.65 -7.48 -16.20
N ASN A 41 2.45 -6.40 -15.44
CA ASN A 41 2.24 -5.07 -16.02
C ASN A 41 3.53 -4.44 -16.54
N GLY A 42 4.69 -4.82 -15.98
CA GLY A 42 5.99 -4.27 -16.37
C GLY A 42 6.15 -2.76 -16.09
N THR A 43 5.25 -2.17 -15.30
CA THR A 43 5.26 -0.76 -14.94
C THR A 43 4.71 -0.56 -13.52
N SER A 44 5.28 0.41 -12.81
CA SER A 44 4.82 0.86 -11.49
C SER A 44 3.90 2.09 -11.54
N GLU A 45 3.37 2.43 -12.72
CA GLU A 45 2.44 3.54 -12.87
C GLU A 45 1.20 3.37 -11.99
N GLY A 46 0.84 4.44 -11.27
CA GLY A 46 -0.28 4.45 -10.34
C GLY A 46 0.01 3.96 -8.92
N LEU A 47 1.26 3.54 -8.62
CA LEU A 47 1.76 3.42 -7.24
C LEU A 47 2.45 4.73 -6.82
N SER A 48 2.09 5.25 -5.64
CA SER A 48 2.77 6.45 -5.12
C SER A 48 4.17 6.12 -4.58
N PRO A 49 5.23 6.84 -5.04
CA PRO A 49 6.58 6.67 -4.51
C PRO A 49 6.68 6.91 -3.01
N TRP A 50 5.97 7.93 -2.51
CA TRP A 50 6.00 8.32 -1.10
C TRP A 50 5.26 7.33 -0.22
N TRP A 51 4.15 6.76 -0.71
CA TRP A 51 3.45 5.68 -0.01
C TRP A 51 4.33 4.45 0.13
N VAL A 52 5.03 4.06 -0.95
CA VAL A 52 5.99 2.94 -0.94
C VAL A 52 7.12 3.22 0.04
N LEU A 53 7.67 4.44 0.04
CA LEU A 53 8.75 4.83 0.96
C LEU A 53 8.31 4.78 2.43
N LEU A 54 7.15 5.35 2.77
CA LEU A 54 6.64 5.33 4.15
C LEU A 54 6.38 3.91 4.64
N GLY A 55 5.82 3.05 3.77
CA GLY A 55 5.69 1.63 4.06
C GLY A 55 7.04 0.92 4.23
N ALA A 56 8.06 1.29 3.44
CA ALA A 56 9.40 0.72 3.54
C ALA A 56 10.06 1.12 4.87
N LEU A 57 10.00 2.39 5.25
CA LEU A 57 10.54 2.88 6.53
C LEU A 57 9.81 2.26 7.72
N SER A 58 8.47 2.18 7.67
CA SER A 58 7.66 1.55 8.72
C SER A 58 7.98 0.05 8.86
N SER A 59 8.13 -0.67 7.74
CA SER A 59 8.47 -2.10 7.77
C SER A 59 9.91 -2.38 8.24
N ILE A 60 10.88 -1.53 7.90
CA ILE A 60 12.26 -1.60 8.44
C ILE A 60 12.23 -1.40 9.96
N ALA A 61 11.48 -0.40 10.44
CA ALA A 61 11.33 -0.14 11.86
C ALA A 61 10.62 -1.32 12.58
N ALA A 62 9.58 -1.92 11.98
CA ALA A 62 8.87 -3.06 12.54
C ALA A 62 9.75 -4.32 12.65
N VAL A 63 10.52 -4.66 11.61
CA VAL A 63 11.45 -5.81 11.69
C VAL A 63 12.60 -5.54 12.66
N GLY A 64 13.12 -4.30 12.69
CA GLY A 64 14.14 -3.90 13.67
C GLY A 64 13.63 -3.98 15.11
N ASN A 65 12.40 -3.56 15.37
CA ASN A 65 11.74 -3.67 16.68
C ASN A 65 11.72 -5.12 17.16
N ILE A 66 11.19 -6.06 16.38
CA ILE A 66 11.06 -7.44 16.84
C ILE A 66 12.41 -8.15 17.02
N LEU A 67 13.39 -7.86 16.15
CA LEU A 67 14.71 -8.49 16.20
C LEU A 67 15.57 -7.98 17.37
N THR A 68 15.38 -6.73 17.78
CA THR A 68 16.12 -6.12 18.90
C THR A 68 15.45 -6.33 20.26
N LEU A 69 14.19 -6.74 20.26
CA LEU A 69 13.44 -7.05 21.47
C LEU A 69 14.18 -8.09 22.33
N PRO A 70 14.43 -7.85 23.62
CA PRO A 70 15.13 -8.79 24.49
C PRO A 70 14.50 -10.18 24.52
N ALA A 71 13.17 -10.26 24.54
CA ALA A 71 12.43 -11.52 24.52
C ALA A 71 12.77 -12.34 23.27
N SER A 72 12.73 -11.76 22.08
CA SER A 72 13.10 -12.44 20.83
C SER A 72 14.53 -12.96 20.81
N ARG A 73 15.47 -12.20 21.39
CA ARG A 73 16.88 -12.63 21.48
C ARG A 73 17.05 -13.79 22.45
N GLN A 74 16.33 -13.78 23.58
CA GLN A 74 16.32 -14.88 24.53
C GLN A 74 15.70 -16.14 23.92
N ASP A 75 14.58 -15.99 23.20
CA ASP A 75 13.94 -17.10 22.49
C ASP A 75 14.92 -17.74 21.48
N ALA A 76 15.64 -16.93 20.70
CA ALA A 76 16.66 -17.41 19.76
C ALA A 76 17.86 -18.07 20.46
N ALA A 77 18.29 -17.59 21.62
CA ALA A 77 19.37 -18.21 22.39
C ALA A 77 18.97 -19.60 22.93
N CYS A 78 17.70 -19.78 23.33
CA CYS A 78 17.16 -21.05 23.81
C CYS A 78 17.15 -22.14 22.73
N CYS A 79 17.12 -21.78 21.44
CA CYS A 79 17.11 -22.74 20.33
C CYS A 79 18.30 -23.71 20.31
N THR A 80 19.42 -23.37 20.97
CA THR A 80 20.57 -24.28 21.10
C THR A 80 20.34 -25.41 22.11
N ARG A 81 19.31 -25.30 22.96
CA ARG A 81 19.04 -26.22 24.09
C ARG A 81 17.74 -27.01 23.94
N ILE A 82 16.84 -26.61 23.05
CA ILE A 82 15.53 -27.24 22.86
C ILE A 82 15.47 -28.01 21.53
N SER A 83 14.44 -28.84 21.36
CA SER A 83 14.23 -29.58 20.11
C SER A 83 13.97 -28.64 18.93
N GLY A 84 14.34 -29.05 17.72
CA GLY A 84 14.19 -28.22 16.51
C GLY A 84 12.74 -27.81 16.23
N GLY A 85 11.76 -28.68 16.52
CA GLY A 85 10.33 -28.37 16.38
C GLY A 85 9.86 -27.30 17.36
N ALA A 86 10.30 -27.38 18.62
CA ALA A 86 10.00 -26.37 19.63
C ALA A 86 10.64 -25.01 19.29
N CYS A 87 11.88 -25.01 18.82
CA CYS A 87 12.54 -23.79 18.33
C CYS A 87 11.79 -23.18 17.13
N ALA A 88 11.38 -24.00 16.16
CA ALA A 88 10.61 -23.52 15.01
C ALA A 88 9.29 -22.87 15.44
N ALA A 89 8.59 -23.47 16.41
CA ALA A 89 7.38 -22.89 16.98
C ALA A 89 7.65 -21.56 17.71
N ALA A 90 8.70 -21.49 18.53
CA ALA A 90 9.06 -20.28 19.28
C ALA A 90 9.46 -19.10 18.38
N LEU A 91 10.17 -19.39 17.28
CA LEU A 91 10.63 -18.38 16.32
C LEU A 91 9.58 -18.05 15.24
N LEU A 92 8.47 -18.79 15.15
CA LEU A 92 7.47 -18.61 14.10
C LEU A 92 6.93 -17.18 14.03
N GLY A 93 6.67 -16.55 15.18
CA GLY A 93 6.23 -15.15 15.24
C GLY A 93 7.28 -14.14 14.75
N ILE A 94 8.58 -14.43 14.94
CA ILE A 94 9.68 -13.61 14.38
C ILE A 94 9.73 -13.82 12.87
N ALA A 95 9.68 -15.08 12.43
CA ALA A 95 9.71 -15.47 11.03
C ALA A 95 8.54 -14.85 10.24
N GLN A 96 7.35 -14.76 10.84
CA GLN A 96 6.17 -14.12 10.27
C GLN A 96 6.42 -12.64 9.94
N ILE A 97 6.99 -11.86 10.87
CA ILE A 97 7.33 -10.45 10.63
C ILE A 97 8.46 -10.34 9.59
N GLY A 98 9.46 -11.21 9.67
CA GLY A 98 10.55 -11.27 8.69
C GLY A 98 10.05 -11.56 7.26
N LEU A 99 9.08 -12.46 7.13
CA LEU A 99 8.44 -12.78 5.85
C LEU A 99 7.64 -11.57 5.32
N GLN A 100 6.81 -10.96 6.17
CA GLN A 100 6.08 -9.74 5.83
C GLN A 100 7.02 -8.63 5.31
N TRP A 101 8.12 -8.40 6.02
CA TRP A 101 9.14 -7.44 5.63
C TRP A 101 9.80 -7.81 4.30
N THR A 102 10.17 -9.08 4.12
CA THR A 102 10.79 -9.56 2.88
C THR A 102 9.86 -9.39 1.69
N CYS A 103 8.58 -9.78 1.83
CA CYS A 103 7.58 -9.61 0.80
C CYS A 103 7.36 -8.14 0.43
N PHE A 104 7.38 -7.23 1.42
CA PHE A 104 7.26 -5.80 1.17
C PHE A 104 8.53 -5.22 0.52
N MET A 105 9.72 -5.63 0.94
CA MET A 105 10.97 -5.22 0.28
C MET A 105 11.07 -5.71 -1.14
N PHE A 106 10.50 -6.89 -1.43
CA PHE A 106 10.36 -7.35 -2.80
C PHE A 106 9.44 -6.44 -3.63
N ILE A 107 8.36 -5.89 -3.05
CA ILE A 107 7.56 -4.84 -3.72
C ILE A 107 8.41 -3.59 -3.97
N VAL A 108 9.18 -3.11 -2.99
CA VAL A 108 10.04 -1.93 -3.16
C VAL A 108 11.06 -2.17 -4.28
N MET A 109 11.66 -3.35 -4.32
CA MET A 109 12.60 -3.74 -5.37
C MET A 109 11.92 -3.72 -6.75
N LEU A 110 10.78 -4.41 -6.91
CA LEU A 110 10.02 -4.43 -8.16
C LEU A 110 9.56 -3.01 -8.55
N PHE A 111 9.14 -2.21 -7.58
CA PHE A 111 8.76 -0.81 -7.79
C PHE A 111 9.91 -0.01 -8.39
N LEU A 112 11.12 -0.13 -7.86
CA LEU A 112 12.31 0.56 -8.37
C LEU A 112 12.76 0.04 -9.74
N ILE A 113 12.60 -1.27 -10.00
CA ILE A 113 12.91 -1.88 -11.30
C ILE A 113 11.97 -1.32 -12.37
N TYR A 114 10.67 -1.44 -12.15
CA TYR A 114 9.62 -1.02 -13.09
C TYR A 114 9.21 0.45 -12.95
N PHE A 115 10.03 1.27 -12.28
CA PHE A 115 9.72 2.68 -12.09
C PHE A 115 9.89 3.45 -13.41
N PRO A 116 8.86 4.16 -13.90
CA PRO A 116 8.98 4.98 -15.11
C PRO A 116 9.93 6.15 -14.88
N ARG A 117 10.94 6.28 -15.76
CA ARG A 117 12.02 7.29 -15.68
C ARG A 117 11.95 8.31 -16.83
N ASP A 118 10.74 8.50 -17.35
CA ASP A 118 10.38 9.35 -18.49
C ASP A 118 10.63 10.86 -18.25
N SER A 119 10.66 11.30 -16.99
CA SER A 119 11.00 12.69 -16.64
C SER A 119 12.07 12.78 -15.56
N GLY A 120 12.83 13.89 -15.57
CA GLY A 120 13.83 14.17 -14.54
C GLY A 120 13.26 14.23 -13.13
N ALA A 121 12.01 14.69 -12.96
CA ALA A 121 11.32 14.71 -11.67
C ALA A 121 10.98 13.29 -11.18
N LYS A 122 10.37 12.45 -12.03
CA LYS A 122 10.08 11.04 -11.68
C LYS A 122 11.38 10.28 -11.37
N ARG A 123 12.44 10.45 -12.17
CA ARG A 123 13.75 9.84 -11.87
C ARG A 123 14.29 10.22 -10.49
N ARG A 124 14.11 11.48 -10.06
CA ARG A 124 14.49 11.93 -8.72
C ARG A 124 13.67 11.23 -7.64
N ASP A 125 12.35 11.11 -7.82
CA ASP A 125 11.48 10.44 -6.85
C ASP A 125 11.89 8.97 -6.64
N GLY A 126 12.09 8.21 -7.72
CA GLY A 126 12.57 6.83 -7.64
C GLY A 126 13.95 6.71 -6.97
N LEU A 127 14.86 7.63 -7.27
CA LEU A 127 16.18 7.68 -6.62
C LEU A 127 16.06 7.98 -5.11
N VAL A 128 15.23 8.94 -4.72
CA VAL A 128 14.98 9.28 -3.32
C VAL A 128 14.40 8.07 -2.58
N VAL A 129 13.41 7.38 -3.15
CA VAL A 129 12.85 6.16 -2.55
C VAL A 129 13.93 5.11 -2.33
N GLY A 130 14.75 4.82 -3.34
CA GLY A 130 15.83 3.83 -3.25
C GLY A 130 16.90 4.22 -2.23
N CYS A 131 17.43 5.43 -2.31
CA CYS A 131 18.49 5.91 -1.42
C CYS A 131 18.02 6.00 0.03
N VAL A 132 16.85 6.59 0.29
CA VAL A 132 16.33 6.73 1.66
C VAL A 132 16.01 5.36 2.27
N THR A 133 15.42 4.44 1.48
CA THR A 133 15.15 3.08 1.96
C THR A 133 16.45 2.34 2.32
N LEU A 134 17.47 2.42 1.46
CA LEU A 134 18.77 1.80 1.72
C LEU A 134 19.45 2.40 2.95
N LEU A 135 19.47 3.73 3.06
CA LEU A 135 20.05 4.43 4.21
C LEU A 135 19.33 4.07 5.51
N ALA A 136 18.00 3.99 5.50
CA ALA A 136 17.24 3.58 6.67
C ALA A 136 17.52 2.13 7.06
N LEU A 137 17.63 1.21 6.10
CA LEU A 137 17.96 -0.19 6.34
C LEU A 137 19.35 -0.31 6.96
N LEU A 138 20.35 0.39 6.41
CA LEU A 138 21.70 0.40 6.96
C LEU A 138 21.75 1.05 8.34
N PHE A 139 21.10 2.20 8.53
CA PHE A 139 21.06 2.90 9.82
C PHE A 139 20.43 2.04 10.91
N VAL A 140 19.23 1.51 10.67
CA VAL A 140 18.54 0.65 11.63
C VAL A 140 19.32 -0.64 11.86
N GLY A 141 19.84 -1.27 10.80
CA GLY A 141 20.62 -2.51 10.90
C GLY A 141 21.90 -2.34 11.70
N ILE A 142 22.72 -1.34 11.38
CA ILE A 142 24.01 -1.07 12.05
C ILE A 142 23.78 -0.73 13.52
N ILE A 143 22.85 0.17 13.84
CA ILE A 143 22.56 0.52 15.24
C ILE A 143 22.01 -0.69 16.00
N SER A 144 21.12 -1.46 15.39
CA SER A 144 20.57 -2.67 16.02
C SER A 144 21.67 -3.67 16.35
N VAL A 145 22.58 -3.95 15.41
CA VAL A 145 23.72 -4.86 15.62
C VAL A 145 24.67 -4.31 16.68
N ALA A 146 25.02 -3.02 16.60
CA ALA A 146 25.91 -2.37 17.57
C ALA A 146 25.34 -2.41 19.00
N LEU A 147 24.06 -2.13 19.18
CA LEU A 147 23.39 -2.21 20.49
C LEU A 147 23.33 -3.65 21.00
N VAL A 148 23.03 -4.61 20.12
CA VAL A 148 22.99 -6.03 20.52
C VAL A 148 24.37 -6.53 20.95
N ALA A 149 25.44 -6.11 20.27
CA ALA A 149 26.80 -6.55 20.55
C ALA A 149 27.48 -5.83 21.72
N ALA A 150 27.33 -4.50 21.82
CA ALA A 150 28.06 -3.69 22.79
C ALA A 150 27.23 -3.31 24.03
N TRP A 151 25.92 -3.10 23.89
CA TRP A 151 25.05 -2.58 24.96
C TRP A 151 23.70 -3.28 25.02
N PRO A 152 23.67 -4.58 25.40
CA PRO A 152 22.45 -5.38 25.39
C PRO A 152 21.34 -4.83 26.29
N ASN A 153 21.68 -4.00 27.28
CA ASN A 153 20.73 -3.35 28.19
C ASN A 153 19.88 -2.27 27.49
N GLN A 154 20.35 -1.70 26.39
CA GLN A 154 19.65 -0.62 25.67
C GLN A 154 18.74 -1.12 24.54
N THR A 155 18.73 -2.43 24.26
CA THR A 155 17.98 -2.95 23.10
C THR A 155 16.48 -2.86 23.28
N LEU A 156 15.97 -2.88 24.51
CA LEU A 156 14.54 -2.66 24.78
C LEU A 156 14.11 -1.23 24.44
N THR A 157 14.91 -0.23 24.86
CA THR A 157 14.67 1.19 24.56
C THR A 157 14.68 1.42 23.05
N TRP A 158 15.66 0.85 22.36
CA TRP A 158 15.75 0.93 20.91
C TRP A 158 14.58 0.23 20.20
N ALA A 159 14.19 -0.97 20.65
CA ALA A 159 13.01 -1.65 20.12
C ALA A 159 11.77 -0.77 20.28
N ASN A 160 11.51 -0.24 21.48
CA ASN A 160 10.35 0.63 21.75
C ASN A 160 10.34 1.89 20.88
N PHE A 161 11.51 2.50 20.67
CA PHE A 161 11.66 3.61 19.75
C PHE A 161 11.28 3.22 18.32
N LEU A 162 11.82 2.12 17.79
CA LEU A 162 11.51 1.63 16.44
C LEU A 162 10.02 1.29 16.27
N GLY A 163 9.40 0.62 17.25
CA GLY A 163 7.97 0.30 17.20
C GLY A 163 7.09 1.56 17.20
N SER A 164 7.47 2.56 17.98
CA SER A 164 6.79 3.87 17.99
C SER A 164 6.94 4.59 16.65
N VAL A 165 8.16 4.63 16.09
CA VAL A 165 8.41 5.19 14.75
C VAL A 165 7.59 4.48 13.69
N ALA A 166 7.51 3.15 13.73
CA ALA A 166 6.69 2.38 12.80
C ALA A 166 5.20 2.78 12.87
N GLY A 167 4.66 2.95 14.09
CA GLY A 167 3.28 3.40 14.32
C GLY A 167 3.02 4.83 13.85
N VAL A 168 3.94 5.76 14.09
CA VAL A 168 3.83 7.15 13.59
C VAL A 168 3.87 7.18 12.07
N LEU A 169 4.80 6.46 11.45
CA LEU A 169 4.88 6.37 9.99
C LEU A 169 3.61 5.77 9.38
N ALA A 170 3.01 4.76 10.02
CA ALA A 170 1.72 4.23 9.62
C ALA A 170 0.59 5.26 9.75
N ALA A 171 0.53 6.02 10.85
CA ALA A 171 -0.44 7.09 11.01
C ALA A 171 -0.30 8.16 9.92
N VAL A 172 0.94 8.58 9.64
CA VAL A 172 1.25 9.49 8.53
C VAL A 172 0.80 8.88 7.20
N GLN A 173 0.93 7.57 7.01
CA GLN A 173 0.50 6.87 5.80
C GLN A 173 -1.02 6.88 5.60
N TYR A 174 -1.79 6.54 6.64
CA TYR A 174 -3.22 6.29 6.49
C TYR A 174 -4.10 7.50 6.81
N VAL A 175 -3.72 8.37 7.76
CA VAL A 175 -4.57 9.52 8.16
C VAL A 175 -4.83 10.50 7.01
N PRO A 176 -3.82 10.94 6.23
CA PRO A 176 -4.06 11.81 5.09
C PRO A 176 -4.91 11.12 4.01
N GLN A 177 -4.72 9.81 3.83
CA GLN A 177 -5.53 9.02 2.90
C GLN A 177 -7.00 8.98 3.34
N ILE A 178 -7.28 8.80 4.64
CA ILE A 178 -8.63 8.82 5.22
C ILE A 178 -9.27 10.18 4.97
N TRP A 179 -8.58 11.26 5.36
CA TRP A 179 -9.09 12.62 5.20
C TRP A 179 -9.42 12.93 3.74
N TYR A 180 -8.54 12.55 2.83
CA TYR A 180 -8.74 12.87 1.42
C TYR A 180 -9.84 12.01 0.78
N THR A 181 -9.92 10.72 1.12
CA THR A 181 -11.01 9.85 0.69
C THR A 181 -12.37 10.39 1.16
N TYR A 182 -12.42 10.95 2.38
CA TYR A 182 -13.64 11.54 2.94
C TYR A 182 -14.06 12.80 2.18
N ARG A 183 -13.08 13.63 1.78
CA ARG A 183 -13.32 14.86 1.03
C ARG A 183 -13.74 14.60 -0.42
N LEU A 184 -13.12 13.63 -1.10
CA LEU A 184 -13.37 13.38 -2.52
C LEU A 184 -14.57 12.49 -2.81
N GLY A 185 -14.96 11.60 -1.89
CA GLY A 185 -16.07 10.66 -2.12
C GLY A 185 -15.82 9.62 -3.21
N ALA A 186 -14.56 9.41 -3.62
CA ALA A 186 -14.17 8.45 -4.65
C ALA A 186 -13.11 7.49 -4.10
N VAL A 187 -13.28 6.19 -4.39
CA VAL A 187 -12.42 5.12 -3.89
C VAL A 187 -11.75 4.43 -5.07
N LYS A 188 -10.47 4.11 -4.94
CA LYS A 188 -9.74 3.29 -5.92
C LYS A 188 -10.12 1.82 -5.72
N SER A 189 -10.72 1.17 -6.73
CA SER A 189 -11.27 -0.19 -6.62
C SER A 189 -10.24 -1.27 -6.26
N LEU A 190 -8.96 -1.06 -6.60
CA LEU A 190 -7.89 -2.04 -6.38
C LEU A 190 -7.52 -2.26 -4.90
N SER A 191 -7.89 -1.34 -4.00
CA SER A 191 -7.51 -1.38 -2.58
C SER A 191 -8.47 -2.18 -1.69
N LEU A 192 -9.69 -2.48 -2.16
CA LEU A 192 -10.78 -2.98 -1.30
C LEU A 192 -10.60 -4.47 -0.95
N LEU A 193 -10.19 -5.28 -1.92
CA LEU A 193 -10.01 -6.73 -1.74
C LEU A 193 -8.86 -7.06 -0.79
N THR A 194 -7.72 -6.38 -0.93
CA THR A 194 -6.56 -6.63 -0.06
C THR A 194 -6.80 -6.10 1.35
N MET A 195 -7.49 -4.96 1.51
CA MET A 195 -7.86 -4.44 2.82
C MET A 195 -8.85 -5.33 3.57
N LEU A 196 -9.79 -5.99 2.87
CA LEU A 196 -10.73 -6.94 3.49
C LEU A 196 -10.03 -8.11 4.19
N ILE A 197 -8.92 -8.59 3.63
CA ILE A 197 -8.13 -9.68 4.23
C ILE A 197 -7.17 -9.11 5.29
N GLN A 198 -6.54 -7.96 5.02
CA GLN A 198 -5.52 -7.38 5.89
C GLN A 198 -6.07 -6.84 7.21
N VAL A 199 -7.23 -6.19 7.22
CA VAL A 199 -7.82 -5.61 8.43
C VAL A 199 -8.03 -6.67 9.52
N PRO A 200 -8.81 -7.75 9.32
CA PRO A 200 -8.96 -8.79 10.33
C PRO A 200 -7.62 -9.48 10.63
N GLY A 201 -6.79 -9.70 9.60
CA GLY A 201 -5.45 -10.28 9.77
C GLY A 201 -4.55 -9.47 10.70
N SER A 202 -4.63 -8.13 10.67
CA SER A 202 -3.82 -7.24 11.51
C SER A 202 -4.13 -7.38 13.00
N PHE A 203 -5.40 -7.57 13.36
CA PHE A 203 -5.81 -7.80 14.75
C PHE A 203 -5.41 -9.20 15.22
N VAL A 204 -5.56 -10.22 14.38
CA VAL A 204 -5.09 -11.58 14.68
C VAL A 204 -3.57 -11.60 14.85
N PHE A 205 -2.84 -10.86 14.01
CA PHE A 205 -1.39 -10.68 14.13
C PHE A 205 -1.03 -9.99 15.44
N ALA A 206 -1.66 -8.85 15.77
CA ALA A 206 -1.41 -8.16 17.02
C ALA A 206 -1.64 -9.08 18.24
N PHE A 207 -2.72 -9.86 18.21
CA PHE A 207 -3.04 -10.80 19.28
C PHE A 207 -2.02 -11.95 19.37
N SER A 208 -1.59 -12.52 18.24
CA SER A 208 -0.58 -13.58 18.24
C SER A 208 0.77 -13.09 18.78
N LEU A 209 1.15 -11.84 18.49
CA LEU A 209 2.34 -11.22 19.05
C LEU A 209 2.18 -10.94 20.54
N TRP A 210 1.04 -10.43 20.99
CA TRP A 210 0.78 -10.21 22.41
C TRP A 210 0.87 -11.53 23.21
N LEU A 211 0.31 -12.63 22.69
CA LEU A 211 0.46 -13.95 23.32
C LEU A 211 1.92 -14.40 23.42
N ARG A 212 2.76 -14.02 22.45
CA ARG A 212 4.17 -14.40 22.42
C ARG A 212 5.06 -13.55 23.34
N VAL A 213 4.95 -12.23 23.26
CA VAL A 213 5.88 -11.29 23.93
C VAL A 213 5.28 -10.59 25.14
N GLY A 214 3.98 -10.75 25.39
CA GLY A 214 3.27 -10.16 26.51
C GLY A 214 3.23 -8.64 26.48
N TRP A 215 3.13 -8.05 27.68
CA TRP A 215 3.08 -6.60 27.89
C TRP A 215 4.44 -5.92 27.69
N ASP A 216 5.54 -6.61 27.98
CA ASP A 216 6.90 -6.08 27.81
C ASP A 216 7.23 -5.77 26.33
N GLY A 217 6.56 -6.46 25.40
CA GLY A 217 6.68 -6.25 23.97
C GLY A 217 5.59 -5.36 23.34
N TRP A 218 4.98 -4.43 24.11
CA TRP A 218 3.88 -3.59 23.63
C TRP A 218 4.13 -2.92 22.27
N SER A 219 5.34 -2.43 22.06
CA SER A 219 5.72 -1.71 20.84
C SER A 219 5.73 -2.61 19.59
N ALA A 220 5.80 -3.94 19.77
CA ALA A 220 5.79 -4.91 18.69
C ALA A 220 4.38 -5.25 18.21
N TRP A 221 3.37 -5.30 19.09
CA TRP A 221 2.00 -5.63 18.69
C TRP A 221 1.09 -4.42 18.51
N LEU A 222 1.32 -3.32 19.26
CA LEU A 222 0.45 -2.14 19.23
C LEU A 222 0.42 -1.46 17.86
N VAL A 223 1.57 -1.45 17.17
CA VAL A 223 1.68 -0.92 15.80
C VAL A 223 0.65 -1.55 14.86
N TYR A 224 0.39 -2.86 15.00
CA TYR A 224 -0.55 -3.59 14.16
C TYR A 224 -2.01 -3.32 14.52
N ILE A 225 -2.30 -2.99 15.79
CA ILE A 225 -3.64 -2.52 16.19
C ILE A 225 -3.91 -1.15 15.58
N ILE A 226 -2.95 -0.22 15.71
CA ILE A 226 -3.08 1.13 15.15
C ILE A 226 -3.27 1.08 13.64
N THR A 227 -2.46 0.29 12.93
CA THR A 227 -2.60 0.14 11.47
C THR A 227 -3.93 -0.51 11.11
N GLY A 228 -4.35 -1.56 11.83
CA GLY A 228 -5.61 -2.25 11.62
C GLY A 228 -6.83 -1.35 11.78
N LEU A 229 -6.84 -0.49 12.81
CA LEU A 229 -7.89 0.51 13.02
C LEU A 229 -7.94 1.53 11.88
N LEU A 230 -6.79 2.08 11.49
CA LEU A 230 -6.71 3.06 10.40
C LEU A 230 -7.15 2.46 9.06
N GLN A 231 -6.71 1.24 8.76
CA GLN A 231 -7.14 0.50 7.57
C GLN A 231 -8.63 0.15 7.63
N GLY A 232 -9.16 -0.20 8.81
CA GLY A 232 -10.57 -0.47 9.03
C GLY A 232 -11.48 0.74 8.76
N VAL A 233 -11.04 1.95 9.15
CA VAL A 233 -11.73 3.20 8.81
C VAL A 233 -11.76 3.42 7.30
N LEU A 234 -10.63 3.22 6.61
CA LEU A 234 -10.57 3.30 5.15
C LEU A 234 -11.50 2.30 4.48
N LEU A 235 -11.50 1.04 4.95
CA LEU A 235 -12.35 -0.01 4.42
C LEU A 235 -13.84 0.31 4.62
N SER A 236 -14.21 0.86 5.77
CA SER A 236 -15.59 1.26 6.09
C SER A 236 -16.08 2.36 5.16
N MET A 237 -15.25 3.38 4.93
CA MET A 237 -15.56 4.44 3.97
C MET A 237 -15.64 3.89 2.54
N ALA A 238 -14.69 3.02 2.19
CA ALA A 238 -14.62 2.40 0.87
C ALA A 238 -15.89 1.59 0.55
N GLY A 239 -16.34 0.77 1.50
CA GLY A 239 -17.59 0.00 1.38
C GLY A 239 -18.82 0.89 1.24
N ARG A 240 -18.92 1.97 2.04
CA ARG A 240 -20.04 2.93 1.94
C ARG A 240 -20.13 3.58 0.56
N TYR A 241 -19.01 4.00 -0.02
CA TYR A 241 -19.01 4.61 -1.36
C TYR A 241 -19.27 3.59 -2.47
N TYR A 242 -18.80 2.35 -2.31
CA TYR A 242 -19.09 1.28 -3.25
C TYR A 242 -20.60 1.00 -3.31
N MET A 243 -21.25 0.81 -2.16
CA MET A 243 -22.71 0.57 -2.08
C MET A 243 -23.52 1.75 -2.65
N ARG A 244 -23.09 2.99 -2.39
CA ARG A 244 -23.76 4.18 -2.93
C ARG A 244 -23.66 4.29 -4.45
N LYS A 245 -22.58 3.75 -5.04
CA LYS A 245 -22.39 3.75 -6.49
C LYS A 245 -23.34 2.77 -7.18
N GLU A 246 -23.44 1.54 -6.67
CA GLU A 246 -24.37 0.53 -7.21
C GLU A 246 -25.82 1.02 -7.15
N HIS A 247 -26.25 1.58 -6.02
CA HIS A 247 -27.60 2.13 -5.88
C HIS A 247 -27.90 3.26 -6.88
N ASN A 248 -26.91 4.07 -7.27
CA ASN A 248 -27.10 5.11 -8.28
C ASN A 248 -27.08 4.55 -9.72
N THR A 249 -26.39 3.45 -9.98
CA THR A 249 -26.41 2.77 -11.29
C THR A 249 -27.75 2.07 -11.49
N ASP A 250 -28.24 1.33 -10.49
CA ASP A 250 -29.55 0.65 -10.57
C ASP A 250 -30.73 1.64 -10.70
N ALA A 251 -30.64 2.82 -10.07
CA ALA A 251 -31.63 3.89 -10.24
C ALA A 251 -31.57 4.59 -11.61
N SER A 252 -30.43 4.51 -12.31
CA SER A 252 -30.27 5.09 -13.66
C SER A 252 -30.77 4.14 -14.76
N ASP A 253 -30.70 2.83 -14.53
CA ASP A 253 -31.19 1.81 -15.48
C ASP A 253 -32.71 1.58 -15.37
N ALA A 254 -33.35 2.01 -14.26
CA ALA A 254 -34.80 1.92 -14.06
C ALA A 254 -35.62 3.00 -14.81
N ASP A 255 -34.97 3.96 -15.47
CA ASP A 255 -35.62 5.05 -16.25
C ASP A 255 -35.54 4.84 -17.78
N TYR A 256 -35.16 3.64 -18.24
CA TYR A 256 -35.08 3.32 -19.67
C TYR A 256 -36.43 2.84 -20.22
N THR A 257 -37.21 3.76 -20.81
CA THR A 257 -38.30 3.41 -21.74
C THR A 257 -37.72 2.86 -23.04
N PRO A 258 -38.15 1.70 -23.55
CA PRO A 258 -37.57 1.08 -24.73
C PRO A 258 -38.19 1.67 -26.00
N ASP A 259 -37.67 2.82 -26.46
CA ASP A 259 -37.92 3.30 -27.82
C ASP A 259 -36.69 4.03 -28.35
N THR A 260 -35.78 3.28 -28.97
CA THR A 260 -35.06 3.63 -30.22
C THR A 260 -34.01 2.57 -30.52
N LEU A 261 -34.41 1.66 -31.40
CA LEU A 261 -33.56 0.72 -32.12
C LEU A 261 -32.57 1.51 -32.99
N PHE A 262 -31.27 1.23 -32.85
CA PHE A 262 -30.11 1.81 -33.58
C PHE A 262 -29.53 3.14 -33.05
N GLY A 263 -28.52 3.03 -32.18
CA GLY A 263 -27.59 4.10 -31.87
C GLY A 263 -26.42 3.59 -31.02
N HIS A 264 -25.19 3.80 -31.48
CA HIS A 264 -23.94 3.33 -30.87
C HIS A 264 -23.91 3.34 -29.33
N GLU A 265 -23.63 2.17 -28.73
CA GLU A 265 -23.12 2.05 -27.37
C GLU A 265 -21.78 2.79 -27.25
N ARG A 266 -21.85 4.06 -26.87
CA ARG A 266 -20.75 4.78 -26.22
C ARG A 266 -21.24 5.24 -24.87
N THR A 267 -20.84 4.47 -23.85
CA THR A 267 -20.89 4.78 -22.42
C THR A 267 -20.70 6.29 -22.18
N PRO A 268 -21.71 7.02 -21.67
CA PRO A 268 -21.60 8.45 -21.38
C PRO A 268 -20.98 8.71 -19.99
N LEU A 269 -19.97 7.94 -19.59
CA LEU A 269 -19.37 7.99 -18.24
C LEU A 269 -18.01 8.69 -18.16
N LEU A 270 -17.72 9.64 -19.05
CA LEU A 270 -16.49 10.44 -18.98
C LEU A 270 -16.71 11.96 -18.93
N ARG A 271 -17.94 12.46 -18.81
CA ARG A 271 -18.23 13.91 -18.82
C ARG A 271 -18.57 14.56 -17.47
N ARG A 272 -18.84 13.80 -16.40
CA ARG A 272 -19.19 14.36 -15.07
C ARG A 272 -18.16 14.16 -13.95
N LEU A 273 -17.01 13.57 -14.24
CA LEU A 273 -15.86 13.62 -13.35
C LEU A 273 -14.81 14.52 -13.98
N GLN A 274 -15.10 15.82 -14.04
CA GLN A 274 -14.02 16.79 -14.14
C GLN A 274 -13.31 16.72 -12.79
N PRO A 275 -12.08 16.16 -12.69
CA PRO A 275 -11.34 16.27 -11.45
C PRO A 275 -11.17 17.77 -11.23
N GLN A 276 -11.60 18.29 -10.09
CA GLN A 276 -11.20 19.64 -9.69
C GLN A 276 -9.70 19.75 -9.93
N ALA A 277 -9.27 20.79 -10.65
CA ALA A 277 -7.87 21.00 -11.02
C ALA A 277 -6.97 20.71 -9.81
N ILE A 278 -6.26 19.57 -9.88
CA ILE A 278 -5.53 19.00 -8.76
C ILE A 278 -4.32 19.88 -8.52
N ASP A 279 -4.22 20.52 -7.34
CA ASP A 279 -3.08 21.35 -7.01
C ASP A 279 -1.80 20.49 -6.87
N PRO A 280 -0.81 20.64 -7.78
CA PRO A 280 0.42 19.85 -7.75
C PRO A 280 1.33 20.18 -6.56
N ARG A 281 1.03 21.21 -5.76
CA ARG A 281 1.76 21.59 -4.55
C ARG A 281 1.30 20.85 -3.30
N ASN A 282 0.15 20.17 -3.33
CA ASN A 282 -0.35 19.46 -2.17
C ASN A 282 0.41 18.13 -1.95
N TRP A 283 1.26 18.10 -0.92
CA TRP A 283 2.10 16.94 -0.58
C TRP A 283 1.29 15.68 -0.28
N ILE A 284 0.08 15.82 0.27
CA ILE A 284 -0.84 14.70 0.55
C ILE A 284 -1.26 14.00 -0.75
N MET A 285 -1.43 14.76 -1.84
CA MET A 285 -1.79 14.19 -3.14
C MET A 285 -0.67 13.37 -3.73
N ARG A 286 0.55 13.90 -3.71
CA ARG A 286 1.73 13.17 -4.17
C ARG A 286 1.89 11.87 -3.39
N MET A 287 1.59 11.95 -2.09
CA MET A 287 1.60 10.80 -1.20
C MET A 287 0.54 9.73 -1.53
N ILE A 288 -0.65 10.12 -2.00
CA ILE A 288 -1.73 9.16 -2.27
C ILE A 288 -1.76 8.70 -3.74
N TYR A 289 -1.55 9.60 -4.70
CA TYR A 289 -1.80 9.37 -6.12
C TYR A 289 -0.55 9.22 -7.00
N GLY A 290 0.65 9.44 -6.44
CA GLY A 290 1.87 9.55 -7.26
C GLY A 290 1.90 10.87 -8.02
N SER A 291 2.99 11.12 -8.74
CA SER A 291 3.30 12.41 -9.39
C SER A 291 2.38 12.78 -10.58
N THR A 292 1.46 11.91 -10.98
CA THR A 292 0.54 12.15 -12.10
C THR A 292 -0.91 11.90 -11.66
N PRO A 293 -1.81 12.89 -11.79
CA PRO A 293 -3.23 12.62 -11.93
C PRO A 293 -3.44 11.54 -13.01
N PRO A 294 -4.52 10.73 -12.96
CA PRO A 294 -4.87 9.92 -14.12
C PRO A 294 -4.92 10.85 -15.33
N GLU A 295 -4.02 10.63 -16.29
CA GLU A 295 -4.06 11.32 -17.56
C GLU A 295 -5.44 11.07 -18.15
N LEU A 296 -6.15 12.17 -18.44
CA LEU A 296 -7.17 12.14 -19.47
C LEU A 296 -6.51 11.53 -20.69
N ASP A 297 -7.05 10.41 -21.19
CA ASP A 297 -6.65 9.80 -22.44
C ASP A 297 -6.27 10.87 -23.47
N SER A 298 -5.02 10.82 -23.90
CA SER A 298 -4.41 11.65 -24.95
C SER A 298 -5.15 11.59 -26.30
N ASP A 299 -6.19 10.75 -26.41
CA ASP A 299 -7.08 10.62 -27.57
C ASP A 299 -8.03 11.81 -27.76
N ALA A 300 -8.29 12.62 -26.74
CA ALA A 300 -9.07 13.86 -26.93
C ALA A 300 -8.29 14.93 -27.75
N SER A 301 -6.96 14.90 -27.69
CA SER A 301 -6.10 15.86 -28.41
C SER A 301 -5.87 15.51 -29.88
N SER A 302 -6.05 14.24 -30.26
CA SER A 302 -6.01 13.78 -31.65
C SER A 302 -7.33 14.08 -32.36
N ILE A 303 -8.47 13.94 -31.67
CA ILE A 303 -9.80 14.28 -32.19
C ILE A 303 -9.95 15.81 -32.36
N ALA A 304 -9.44 16.62 -31.42
CA ALA A 304 -9.47 18.08 -31.54
C ALA A 304 -8.58 18.61 -32.69
N ARG A 305 -7.43 17.97 -32.95
CA ARG A 305 -6.58 18.27 -34.12
C ARG A 305 -7.20 17.79 -35.44
N GLY A 306 -7.96 16.69 -35.42
CA GLY A 306 -8.74 16.21 -36.56
C GLY A 306 -9.89 17.15 -36.92
N ASN A 307 -10.68 17.59 -35.94
CA ASN A 307 -11.82 18.47 -36.18
C ASN A 307 -11.42 19.88 -36.63
N ASN A 308 -10.31 20.44 -36.12
CA ASN A 308 -9.81 21.74 -36.61
C ASN A 308 -9.23 21.68 -38.02
N ARG A 309 -8.85 20.49 -38.52
CA ARG A 309 -8.43 20.32 -39.92
C ARG A 309 -9.64 20.18 -40.86
N ILE A 310 -10.75 19.63 -40.38
CA ILE A 310 -11.99 19.48 -41.16
C ILE A 310 -12.76 20.80 -41.26
N THR A 311 -12.87 21.57 -40.16
CA THR A 311 -13.56 22.89 -40.19
C THR A 311 -12.81 23.93 -41.02
N ARG A 312 -11.48 23.85 -41.14
CA ARG A 312 -10.70 24.75 -42.00
C ARG A 312 -10.88 24.46 -43.49
N ASN A 313 -11.28 23.24 -43.88
CA ASN A 313 -11.57 22.91 -45.27
C ASN A 313 -13.00 23.29 -45.69
N ASN A 314 -13.97 23.34 -44.77
CA ASN A 314 -15.35 23.71 -45.12
C ASN A 314 -15.57 25.23 -45.26
N ASN A 315 -14.71 26.07 -44.69
CA ASN A 315 -14.82 27.53 -44.84
C ASN A 315 -14.23 28.08 -46.15
N ASN A 316 -13.63 27.24 -47.00
CA ASN A 316 -13.11 27.65 -48.31
C ASN A 316 -14.02 27.27 -49.48
N SER A 317 -15.21 26.71 -49.23
CA SER A 317 -16.09 26.17 -50.28
C SER A 317 -17.27 27.08 -50.67
N ASP A 318 -17.59 28.12 -49.90
CA ASP A 318 -18.81 28.94 -50.08
C ASP A 318 -18.55 30.37 -50.60
N SER A 319 -17.66 30.53 -51.58
CA SER A 319 -17.56 31.80 -52.31
C SER A 319 -17.16 31.60 -53.76
N SER A 320 -18.07 31.02 -54.57
CA SER A 320 -18.13 31.26 -56.02
C SER A 320 -19.42 30.67 -56.62
N SER A 321 -20.51 31.43 -56.57
CA SER A 321 -21.55 31.38 -57.62
C SER A 321 -22.42 32.63 -57.51
N ASN A 322 -22.20 33.60 -58.40
CA ASN A 322 -23.17 34.12 -59.37
C ASN A 322 -22.80 35.56 -59.76
N ASN A 323 -22.44 35.75 -61.04
CA ASN A 323 -23.00 36.87 -61.79
C ASN A 323 -23.04 36.53 -63.28
N GLY A 324 -24.23 36.68 -63.85
CA GLY A 324 -24.58 36.24 -65.18
C GLY A 324 -24.08 37.15 -66.32
N ARG A 325 -23.99 36.50 -67.48
CA ARG A 325 -24.17 36.96 -68.88
C ARG A 325 -25.18 38.13 -69.08
N PRO A 326 -25.36 38.70 -70.30
CA PRO A 326 -24.64 38.55 -71.58
C PRO A 326 -24.33 39.88 -72.32
N ALA A 327 -23.60 39.77 -73.44
CA ALA A 327 -23.72 40.49 -74.72
C ALA A 327 -22.33 40.80 -75.29
#